data_AF-R6MNN8-F1
#
_entry.id   AF-R6MNN8-F1
#
_cell.length_a   1.000
_cell.length_b   1.000
_cell.length_c   1.000
_cell.angle_alpha   90.00
_cell.angle_beta   90.00
_cell.angle_gamma   90.00
#
_symmetry.space_group_name_H-M   'P 1'
#
loop_
_entity.id
_entity.type
_entity.pdbx_description
1 polymer ?
#
loop_
_entity_poly.entity_id
_entity_poly.type
_entity_poly.pdbx_seq_one_letter_code
_entity_poly.pdbx_strand_id
1 'polypeptide(L)'
;MKTLKLLRLGAGERLERLLCRALAGVPAEAAALTDAECGLDGSRILFALHIDEYGAEESLHTLLRSLRRSPGALRGSVCGIVVDGDGELYTKAAAQALALAVSLAGGLLPGKPLVEGTGSLYNQHIAAKNLGISLEEAYFTRAADLVRRVLMFEPPKFAAPRLLMLHASGNRQSNTVWMGREVLRRLPEPFRSREISLQNGTIFDCRGCSYDACLHFAEQNRCFYGGAITEEVLPAVQESDALLLLCPNFNDAVSANITAFFNRLTNLLVLRDLSEKYVFAIVVSGYSGSDLVARQILGAMSMNKGAILPPQFCLMQTANDPGSAQKSEGIAGRLDTFAAHIARTLLP
;
A
#
# COMPACT_ATOMS: atom_id res chain seq x y z
N MET A 1 14.12 22.42 -9.37
CA MET A 1 13.04 22.02 -8.45
C MET A 1 12.03 21.24 -9.27
N LYS A 2 11.58 20.05 -8.84
CA LYS A 2 10.58 19.26 -9.60
C LYS A 2 9.22 19.95 -9.52
N THR A 3 8.49 20.04 -10.63
CA THR A 3 7.11 20.57 -10.66
C THR A 3 6.13 19.47 -10.27
N LEU A 4 5.18 19.79 -9.40
CA LEU A 4 4.09 18.89 -8.99
C LEU A 4 2.93 18.96 -10.00
N LYS A 5 2.51 17.83 -10.54
CA LYS A 5 1.24 17.71 -11.27
C LYS A 5 0.11 17.52 -10.27
N LEU A 6 -0.85 18.44 -10.24
CA LEU A 6 -2.04 18.36 -9.39
C LEU A 6 -3.22 17.84 -10.21
N LEU A 7 -3.72 16.65 -9.88
CA LEU A 7 -4.99 16.15 -10.40
C LEU A 7 -6.05 16.32 -9.33
N ARG A 8 -6.97 17.25 -9.58
CA ARG A 8 -8.05 17.56 -8.65
C ARG A 8 -9.37 17.00 -9.18
N LEU A 9 -10.10 16.31 -8.30
CA LEU A 9 -11.41 15.73 -8.57
C LEU A 9 -12.40 16.20 -7.50
N GLY A 10 -13.48 16.83 -7.95
CA GLY A 10 -14.47 17.48 -7.09
C GLY A 10 -14.00 18.83 -6.53
N ALA A 11 -14.92 19.49 -5.82
CA ALA A 11 -14.70 20.79 -5.22
C ALA A 11 -15.35 20.90 -3.83
N GLY A 12 -14.51 21.13 -2.82
CA GLY A 12 -14.94 21.44 -1.46
C GLY A 12 -14.15 22.63 -0.91
N GLU A 13 -14.79 23.49 -0.14
CA GLU A 13 -14.16 24.69 0.42
C GLU A 13 -12.94 24.33 1.29
N ARG A 14 -13.04 23.28 2.10
CA ARG A 14 -11.94 22.83 2.96
C ARG A 14 -10.78 22.26 2.13
N LEU A 15 -11.06 21.49 1.08
CA LEU A 15 -10.04 21.01 0.15
C LEU A 15 -9.29 22.17 -0.53
N GLU A 16 -9.99 23.25 -0.91
CA GLU A 16 -9.36 24.44 -1.51
C GLU A 16 -8.39 25.11 -0.55
N ARG A 17 -8.84 25.35 0.69
CA ARG A 17 -7.98 25.92 1.74
C ARG A 17 -6.77 25.03 2.02
N LEU A 18 -6.99 23.71 2.06
CA LEU A 18 -5.92 22.73 2.23
C LEU A 18 -4.89 22.82 1.12
N LEU A 19 -5.33 22.81 -0.15
CA LEU A 19 -4.43 22.84 -1.30
C LEU A 19 -3.66 24.16 -1.36
N CYS A 20 -4.32 25.29 -1.09
CA CYS A 20 -3.67 26.59 -0.99
C CYS A 20 -2.52 26.58 0.02
N ARG A 21 -2.72 25.98 1.20
CA ARG A 21 -1.68 25.89 2.23
C ARG A 21 -0.61 24.83 1.92
N ALA A 22 -1.02 23.66 1.42
CA ALA A 22 -0.11 22.54 1.16
C ALA A 22 0.82 22.80 -0.03
N LEU A 23 0.38 23.62 -0.99
CA LEU A 23 1.15 23.97 -2.20
C LEU A 23 1.84 25.34 -2.10
N ALA A 24 1.74 26.03 -0.97
CA ALA A 24 2.39 27.32 -0.78
C ALA A 24 3.92 27.21 -1.01
N GLY A 25 4.43 27.96 -1.98
CA GLY A 25 5.85 27.92 -2.37
C GLY A 25 6.27 26.69 -3.19
N VAL A 26 5.33 25.84 -3.59
CA VAL A 26 5.56 24.66 -4.43
C VAL A 26 5.11 24.96 -5.87
N PRO A 27 5.99 24.82 -6.88
CA PRO A 27 5.57 24.87 -8.28
C PRO A 27 4.63 23.70 -8.56
N ALA A 28 3.36 24.02 -8.74
CA ALA A 28 2.32 23.06 -9.06
C ALA A 28 1.59 23.49 -10.32
N GLU A 29 1.28 22.53 -11.18
CA GLU A 29 0.51 22.74 -12.40
C GLU A 29 -0.68 21.79 -12.40
N ALA A 30 -1.84 22.29 -12.83
CA ALA A 30 -3.02 21.45 -12.98
C ALA A 30 -2.78 20.43 -14.10
N ALA A 31 -3.17 19.19 -13.84
CA ALA A 31 -3.13 18.11 -14.81
C ALA A 31 -4.50 17.43 -14.88
N ALA A 32 -4.80 16.86 -16.04
CA ALA A 32 -5.97 16.01 -16.26
C ALA A 32 -5.50 14.70 -16.87
N LEU A 33 -6.18 13.61 -16.51
CA LEU A 33 -6.02 12.32 -17.19
C LEU A 33 -7.05 12.26 -18.32
N THR A 34 -6.60 12.35 -19.57
CA THR A 34 -7.43 12.15 -20.77
C THR A 34 -7.14 10.78 -21.37
N ASP A 35 -8.12 10.22 -22.09
CA ASP A 35 -8.01 8.89 -22.71
C ASP A 35 -6.95 8.81 -23.85
N ALA A 36 -6.35 9.93 -24.26
CA ALA A 36 -5.55 10.06 -25.49
C ALA A 36 -4.05 10.32 -25.24
N GLU A 37 -3.40 9.51 -24.39
CA GLU A 37 -1.98 9.64 -23.98
C GLU A 37 -1.75 10.73 -22.92
N CYS A 38 -1.40 10.31 -21.71
CA CYS A 38 -1.06 11.21 -20.62
C CYS A 38 0.46 11.28 -20.45
N GLY A 39 1.03 12.45 -20.71
CA GLY A 39 2.42 12.80 -20.40
C GLY A 39 2.69 12.94 -18.89
N LEU A 40 2.17 12.01 -18.08
CA LEU A 40 2.35 11.96 -16.64
C LEU A 40 3.46 11.00 -16.22
N ASP A 41 4.08 10.29 -17.16
CA ASP A 41 5.27 9.46 -16.91
C ASP A 41 6.40 10.28 -16.28
N GLY A 42 7.11 9.68 -15.34
CA GLY A 42 8.22 10.30 -14.59
C GLY A 42 7.81 11.48 -13.69
N SER A 43 6.52 11.80 -13.59
CA SER A 43 6.06 13.00 -12.89
C SER A 43 5.99 12.83 -11.37
N ARG A 44 5.92 13.96 -10.66
CA ARG A 44 5.53 14.02 -9.25
C ARG A 44 4.08 14.44 -9.18
N ILE A 45 3.21 13.60 -8.65
CA ILE A 45 1.76 13.72 -8.82
C ILE A 45 1.08 13.77 -7.46
N LEU A 46 0.19 14.74 -7.26
CA LEU A 46 -0.76 14.75 -6.16
C LEU A 46 -2.17 14.58 -6.71
N PHE A 47 -2.84 13.52 -6.30
CA PHE A 47 -4.27 13.35 -6.50
C PHE A 47 -5.00 13.97 -5.30
N ALA A 48 -5.87 14.93 -5.57
CA ALA A 48 -6.69 15.61 -4.58
C ALA A 48 -8.16 15.30 -4.85
N LEU A 49 -8.80 14.54 -3.95
CA LEU A 49 -10.19 14.12 -4.07
C LEU A 49 -11.05 14.88 -3.06
N HIS A 50 -12.18 15.40 -3.52
CA HIS A 50 -13.31 15.73 -2.66
C HIS A 50 -14.34 14.59 -2.71
N ILE A 51 -14.93 14.26 -1.56
CA ILE A 51 -15.91 13.19 -1.36
C ILE A 51 -17.08 13.80 -0.58
N ASP A 52 -18.27 13.78 -1.15
CA ASP A 52 -19.45 14.32 -0.47
C ASP A 52 -20.02 13.33 0.57
N GLU A 53 -21.15 13.66 1.19
CA GLU A 53 -21.80 12.78 2.17
C GLU A 53 -22.26 11.42 1.59
N TYR A 54 -22.40 11.33 0.27
CA TYR A 54 -22.94 10.19 -0.46
C TYR A 54 -21.87 9.37 -1.19
N GLY A 55 -20.66 9.89 -1.35
CA GLY A 55 -19.51 9.18 -1.87
C GLY A 55 -18.71 9.96 -2.90
N ALA A 56 -18.09 9.21 -3.81
CA ALA A 56 -17.25 9.81 -4.84
C ALA A 56 -18.07 10.26 -6.05
N GLU A 57 -17.70 11.40 -6.61
CA GLU A 57 -18.25 11.89 -7.87
C GLU A 57 -17.88 11.01 -9.08
N GLU A 58 -18.61 11.18 -10.18
CA GLU A 58 -18.34 10.52 -11.47
C GLU A 58 -16.90 10.76 -11.99
N SER A 59 -16.32 11.91 -11.65
CA SER A 59 -14.95 12.27 -12.02
C SER A 59 -13.91 11.24 -11.53
N LEU A 60 -14.10 10.67 -10.33
CA LEU A 60 -13.24 9.59 -9.82
C LEU A 60 -13.37 8.34 -10.68
N HIS A 61 -14.58 7.96 -11.08
CA HIS A 61 -14.79 6.78 -11.92
C HIS A 61 -14.17 6.93 -13.32
N THR A 62 -14.25 8.13 -13.90
CA THR A 62 -13.56 8.48 -15.15
C THR A 62 -12.06 8.30 -15.01
N LEU A 63 -11.44 8.89 -13.97
CA LEU A 63 -10.01 8.74 -13.69
C LEU A 63 -9.60 7.27 -13.53
N LEU A 64 -10.36 6.51 -12.72
CA LEU A 64 -10.09 5.10 -12.49
C LEU A 64 -10.13 4.30 -13.80
N ARG A 65 -11.10 4.59 -14.68
CA ARG A 65 -11.21 3.95 -16.00
C ARG A 65 -10.00 4.28 -16.86
N SER A 66 -9.57 5.53 -16.94
CA SER A 66 -8.41 5.93 -17.75
C SER A 66 -7.12 5.27 -17.25
N LEU A 67 -6.88 5.24 -15.94
CA LEU A 67 -5.71 4.55 -15.36
C LEU A 67 -5.72 3.04 -15.64
N ARG A 68 -6.88 2.39 -15.54
CA ARG A 68 -7.02 0.94 -15.77
C ARG A 68 -6.87 0.54 -17.24
N ARG A 69 -7.23 1.43 -18.17
CA ARG A 69 -7.11 1.20 -19.63
C ARG A 69 -5.69 1.41 -20.16
N SER A 70 -4.86 2.14 -19.42
CA SER A 70 -3.51 2.52 -19.86
C SER A 70 -2.43 1.99 -18.91
N PRO A 71 -2.13 0.67 -18.93
CA PRO A 71 -1.05 0.09 -18.13
C PRO A 71 0.28 0.79 -18.45
N GLY A 72 0.83 1.51 -17.48
CA GLY A 72 2.08 2.23 -17.62
C GLY A 72 1.94 3.75 -17.82
N ALA A 73 0.73 4.33 -17.81
CA ALA A 73 0.51 5.78 -17.91
C ALA A 73 1.12 6.63 -16.79
N LEU A 74 1.61 5.99 -15.72
CA LEU A 74 2.27 6.63 -14.59
C LEU A 74 3.68 6.05 -14.37
N ARG A 75 4.32 5.54 -15.43
CA ARG A 75 5.61 4.84 -15.30
C ARG A 75 6.67 5.80 -14.79
N GLY A 76 7.34 5.42 -13.70
CA GLY A 76 8.39 6.23 -13.07
C GLY A 76 7.85 7.42 -12.27
N SER A 77 6.53 7.56 -12.15
CA SER A 77 5.89 8.63 -11.40
C SER A 77 5.80 8.30 -9.91
N VAL A 78 5.90 9.32 -9.07
CA VAL A 78 5.66 9.22 -7.62
C VAL A 78 4.38 9.97 -7.32
N CYS A 79 3.45 9.28 -6.66
CA CYS A 79 2.08 9.73 -6.46
C CYS A 79 1.79 9.87 -4.96
N GLY A 80 1.06 10.92 -4.58
CA GLY A 80 0.43 11.05 -3.26
C GLY A 80 -1.08 11.25 -3.41
N ILE A 81 -1.83 10.90 -2.38
CA ILE A 81 -3.29 11.02 -2.37
C ILE A 81 -3.73 11.86 -1.17
N VAL A 82 -4.48 12.92 -1.44
CA VAL A 82 -5.25 13.67 -0.45
C VAL A 82 -6.73 13.41 -0.70
N VAL A 83 -7.48 13.13 0.35
CA VAL A 83 -8.94 12.95 0.28
C VAL A 83 -9.60 13.80 1.35
N ASP A 84 -10.45 14.73 0.92
CA ASP A 84 -11.27 15.56 1.79
C ASP A 84 -12.73 15.09 1.72
N GLY A 85 -13.29 14.67 2.84
CA GLY A 85 -14.66 14.18 2.92
C GLY A 85 -15.58 15.11 3.71
N ASP A 86 -16.79 15.36 3.20
CA ASP A 86 -17.83 16.10 3.93
C ASP A 86 -18.41 15.25 5.08
N GLY A 87 -18.45 13.93 4.91
CA GLY A 87 -18.91 12.95 5.90
C GLY A 87 -17.81 12.07 6.50
N GLU A 88 -18.21 11.10 7.33
CA GLU A 88 -17.29 10.13 7.97
C GLU A 88 -17.02 8.88 7.12
N LEU A 89 -17.71 8.73 5.99
CA LEU A 89 -17.66 7.55 5.14
C LEU A 89 -16.86 7.79 3.86
N TYR A 90 -16.54 6.69 3.18
CA TYR A 90 -16.04 6.64 1.79
C TYR A 90 -14.63 7.19 1.50
N THR A 91 -14.07 8.08 2.31
CA THR A 91 -12.71 8.65 2.08
C THR A 91 -11.65 7.56 1.87
N LYS A 92 -11.64 6.57 2.77
CA LYS A 92 -10.70 5.43 2.68
C LYS A 92 -10.94 4.54 1.47
N ALA A 93 -12.21 4.25 1.17
CA ALA A 93 -12.60 3.37 0.07
C ALA A 93 -12.21 3.98 -1.28
N ALA A 94 -12.45 5.29 -1.45
CA ALA A 94 -12.01 6.06 -2.62
C ALA A 94 -10.49 6.05 -2.76
N ALA A 95 -9.77 6.31 -1.67
CA ALA A 95 -8.30 6.26 -1.65
C ALA A 95 -7.77 4.87 -2.07
N GLN A 96 -8.34 3.79 -1.54
CA GLN A 96 -7.91 2.41 -1.86
C GLN A 96 -8.16 2.06 -3.33
N ALA A 97 -9.31 2.45 -3.87
CA ALA A 97 -9.62 2.24 -5.28
C ALA A 97 -8.64 2.99 -6.20
N LEU A 98 -8.32 4.24 -5.86
CA LEU A 98 -7.35 5.05 -6.59
C LEU A 98 -5.93 4.51 -6.47
N ALA A 99 -5.49 4.15 -5.27
CA ALA A 99 -4.14 3.62 -5.04
C ALA A 99 -3.88 2.32 -5.82
N LEU A 100 -4.88 1.43 -5.90
CA LEU A 100 -4.78 0.24 -6.73
C LEU A 100 -4.64 0.61 -8.21
N ALA A 101 -5.48 1.52 -8.72
CA ALA A 101 -5.42 1.95 -10.11
C ALA A 101 -4.08 2.64 -10.45
N VAL A 102 -3.57 3.48 -9.56
CA VAL A 102 -2.27 4.14 -9.69
C VAL A 102 -1.14 3.12 -9.79
N SER A 103 -1.11 2.14 -8.88
CA SER A 103 -0.08 1.11 -8.90
C SER A 103 -0.14 0.28 -10.19
N LEU A 104 -1.33 -0.18 -10.59
CA LEU A 104 -1.50 -0.95 -11.83
C LEU A 104 -1.14 -0.14 -13.09
N ALA A 105 -1.36 1.17 -13.07
CA ALA A 105 -0.94 2.09 -14.12
C ALA A 105 0.57 2.41 -14.12
N GLY A 106 1.36 1.83 -13.22
CA GLY A 106 2.82 1.99 -13.21
C GLY A 106 3.35 3.05 -12.24
N GLY A 107 2.47 3.67 -11.44
CA GLY A 107 2.83 4.69 -10.47
C GLY A 107 3.29 4.09 -9.13
N LEU A 108 4.24 4.76 -8.48
CA LEU A 108 4.70 4.44 -7.13
C LEU A 108 3.99 5.33 -6.11
N LEU A 109 3.57 4.76 -4.99
CA LEU A 109 3.12 5.54 -3.82
C LEU A 109 4.19 5.41 -2.71
N PRO A 110 4.76 6.53 -2.23
CA PRO A 110 5.82 6.51 -1.23
C PRO A 110 5.29 6.02 0.12
N GLY A 111 6.19 5.83 1.08
CA GLY A 111 5.75 5.52 2.44
C GLY A 111 4.79 6.59 2.99
N LYS A 112 3.73 6.15 3.67
CA LYS A 112 2.62 7.02 4.16
C LYS A 112 2.02 7.88 3.02
N PRO A 113 1.47 7.28 1.94
CA PRO A 113 1.11 8.02 0.73
C PRO A 113 -0.23 8.76 0.80
N LEU A 114 -1.00 8.59 1.87
CA LEU A 114 -2.36 9.08 2.01
C LEU A 114 -2.46 10.07 3.18
N VAL A 115 -3.13 11.19 2.94
CA VAL A 115 -3.66 12.07 3.98
C VAL A 115 -5.15 12.27 3.71
N GLU A 116 -6.00 11.74 4.57
CA GLU A 116 -7.45 11.88 4.45
C GLU A 116 -8.00 12.73 5.60
N GLY A 117 -9.02 13.56 5.35
CA GLY A 117 -9.79 14.28 6.37
C GLY A 117 -11.26 13.89 6.28
N THR A 118 -11.81 13.30 7.34
CA THR A 118 -13.26 13.05 7.41
C THR A 118 -14.01 14.32 7.76
N GLY A 119 -15.35 14.32 7.67
CA GLY A 119 -16.20 15.49 7.93
C GLY A 119 -15.83 16.22 9.22
N SER A 120 -15.75 15.48 10.34
CA SER A 120 -15.35 16.00 11.65
C SER A 120 -13.86 16.25 11.84
N LEU A 121 -13.01 15.77 10.92
CA LEU A 121 -11.55 15.67 11.07
C LEU A 121 -11.10 14.90 12.34
N TYR A 122 -11.98 14.11 12.97
CA TYR A 122 -11.61 13.35 14.16
C TYR A 122 -10.45 12.39 13.88
N ASN A 123 -10.33 11.90 12.65
CA ASN A 123 -9.19 11.09 12.21
C ASN A 123 -7.82 11.79 12.30
N GLN A 124 -7.77 13.10 12.60
CA GLN A 124 -6.55 13.87 12.85
C GLN A 124 -6.18 14.01 14.34
N HIS A 125 -7.03 13.58 15.27
CA HIS A 125 -6.88 13.91 16.70
C HIS A 125 -5.53 13.49 17.30
N ILE A 126 -4.97 12.35 16.88
CA ILE A 126 -3.64 11.91 17.33
C ILE A 126 -2.55 12.87 16.83
N ALA A 127 -2.59 13.26 15.55
CA ALA A 127 -1.61 14.19 14.98
C ALA A 127 -1.73 15.58 15.62
N ALA A 128 -2.97 16.07 15.80
CA ALA A 128 -3.27 17.33 16.46
C ALA A 128 -2.75 17.36 17.90
N LYS A 129 -3.02 16.30 18.67
CA LYS A 129 -2.52 16.15 20.05
C LYS A 129 -0.99 16.16 20.10
N ASN A 130 -0.33 15.41 19.21
CA ASN A 130 1.13 15.31 19.18
C ASN A 130 1.81 16.64 18.80
N LEU A 131 1.18 17.45 17.96
CA LEU A 131 1.69 18.74 17.51
C LEU A 131 1.24 19.92 18.39
N GLY A 132 0.25 19.72 19.27
CA GLY A 132 -0.32 20.79 20.09
C GLY A 132 -1.10 21.84 19.28
N ILE A 133 -1.74 21.43 18.18
CA ILE A 133 -2.46 22.29 17.24
C ILE A 133 -3.89 21.80 17.01
N SER A 134 -4.71 22.56 16.28
CA SER A 134 -6.08 22.16 15.95
C SER A 134 -6.15 20.97 14.98
N LEU A 135 -7.32 20.30 14.90
CA LEU A 135 -7.55 19.20 13.95
C LEU A 135 -7.31 19.64 12.49
N GLU A 136 -7.77 20.84 12.12
CA GLU A 136 -7.58 21.40 10.78
C GLU A 136 -6.11 21.71 10.50
N GLU A 137 -5.41 22.33 11.45
CA GLU A 137 -3.98 22.61 11.26
C GLU A 137 -3.16 21.33 11.14
N ALA A 138 -3.50 20.29 11.90
CA ALA A 138 -2.87 18.98 11.77
C ALA A 138 -3.13 18.36 10.39
N TYR A 139 -4.36 18.42 9.89
CA TYR A 139 -4.70 17.97 8.55
C TYR A 139 -3.88 18.67 7.47
N PHE A 140 -3.84 20.02 7.51
CA PHE A 140 -3.15 20.83 6.51
C PHE A 140 -1.64 20.64 6.58
N THR A 141 -1.08 20.51 7.79
CA THR A 141 0.35 20.23 8.00
C THR A 141 0.72 18.88 7.38
N ARG A 142 -0.07 17.83 7.64
CA ARG A 142 0.17 16.51 7.05
C ARG A 142 0.05 16.52 5.53
N ALA A 143 -0.87 17.27 4.97
CA ALA A 143 -1.00 17.42 3.52
C ALA A 143 0.23 18.11 2.91
N ALA A 144 0.73 19.18 3.53
CA ALA A 144 1.97 19.82 3.12
C ALA A 144 3.18 18.86 3.19
N ASP A 145 3.25 18.03 4.23
CA ASP A 145 4.29 17.02 4.37
C ASP A 145 4.20 15.92 3.32
N LEU A 146 2.98 15.53 2.92
CA LEU A 146 2.78 14.61 1.80
C LEU A 146 3.27 15.23 0.48
N VAL A 147 2.97 16.50 0.22
CA VAL A 147 3.45 17.21 -0.99
C VAL A 147 4.98 17.19 -1.04
N ARG A 148 5.65 17.58 0.06
CA ARG A 148 7.11 17.54 0.17
C ARG A 148 7.64 16.13 -0.04
N ARG A 149 7.00 15.13 0.57
CA ARG A 149 7.37 13.72 0.42
C ARG A 149 7.31 13.30 -1.03
N VAL A 150 6.19 13.54 -1.74
CA VAL A 150 6.05 13.18 -3.15
C VAL A 150 7.16 13.82 -4.00
N LEU A 151 7.45 15.10 -3.80
CA LEU A 151 8.47 15.82 -4.56
C LEU A 151 9.89 15.25 -4.35
N MET A 152 10.23 14.97 -3.10
CA MET A 152 11.59 14.63 -2.69
C MET A 152 11.85 13.12 -2.63
N PHE A 153 10.81 12.29 -2.73
CA PHE A 153 10.96 10.85 -2.60
C PHE A 153 11.77 10.29 -3.76
N GLU A 154 12.83 9.58 -3.38
CA GLU A 154 13.61 8.74 -4.26
C GLU A 154 13.43 7.29 -3.78
N PRO A 155 12.89 6.40 -4.62
CA PRO A 155 12.64 5.02 -4.23
C PRO A 155 13.94 4.32 -3.82
N PRO A 156 14.02 3.72 -2.61
CA PRO A 156 15.24 3.06 -2.16
C PRO A 156 15.56 1.85 -3.03
N LYS A 157 16.87 1.64 -3.25
CA LYS A 157 17.46 0.53 -4.00
C LYS A 157 18.46 -0.20 -3.11
N PHE A 158 18.62 -1.49 -3.32
CA PHE A 158 19.42 -2.36 -2.47
C PHE A 158 20.38 -3.19 -3.30
N ALA A 159 21.68 -3.15 -2.95
CA ALA A 159 22.69 -3.94 -3.64
C ALA A 159 22.47 -5.45 -3.47
N ALA A 160 21.93 -5.89 -2.32
CA ALA A 160 21.55 -7.28 -2.04
C ALA A 160 20.17 -7.32 -1.35
N PRO A 161 19.07 -7.19 -2.13
CA PRO A 161 17.73 -7.04 -1.57
C PRO A 161 17.33 -8.26 -0.72
N ARG A 162 16.80 -8.01 0.48
CA ARG A 162 16.24 -9.01 1.40
C ARG A 162 14.72 -9.06 1.26
N LEU A 163 14.20 -10.09 0.60
CA LEU A 163 12.77 -10.30 0.38
C LEU A 163 12.19 -11.29 1.40
N LEU A 164 11.28 -10.82 2.25
CA LEU A 164 10.53 -11.68 3.15
C LEU A 164 9.22 -12.13 2.51
N MET A 165 9.08 -13.43 2.24
CA MET A 165 7.84 -14.01 1.73
C MET A 165 7.01 -14.57 2.90
N LEU A 166 5.78 -14.05 3.06
CA LEU A 166 4.85 -14.48 4.11
C LEU A 166 3.61 -15.15 3.48
N HIS A 167 3.20 -16.29 4.03
CA HIS A 167 1.99 -16.97 3.62
C HIS A 167 1.28 -17.63 4.80
N ALA A 168 -0.03 -17.84 4.68
CA ALA A 168 -0.84 -18.52 5.69
C ALA A 168 -1.39 -19.88 5.21
N SER A 169 -0.82 -20.44 4.14
CA SER A 169 -1.26 -21.71 3.57
C SER A 169 -0.54 -22.91 4.18
N GLY A 170 -1.31 -23.93 4.57
CA GLY A 170 -0.81 -25.23 5.03
C GLY A 170 -0.80 -26.33 3.97
N ASN A 171 -1.28 -26.03 2.77
CA ASN A 171 -1.42 -27.03 1.71
C ASN A 171 -0.15 -27.09 0.86
N ARG A 172 0.42 -28.30 0.71
CA ARG A 172 1.56 -28.57 -0.19
C ARG A 172 1.26 -28.21 -1.66
N GLN A 173 -0.02 -28.17 -2.05
CA GLN A 173 -0.51 -27.84 -3.40
C GLN A 173 -1.12 -26.43 -3.49
N SER A 174 -0.77 -25.53 -2.57
CA SER A 174 -1.27 -24.16 -2.58
C SER A 174 -0.83 -23.38 -3.82
N ASN A 175 -1.81 -22.86 -4.57
CA ASN A 175 -1.57 -22.04 -5.77
C ASN A 175 -0.73 -20.80 -5.44
N THR A 176 -1.04 -20.08 -4.35
CA THR A 176 -0.30 -18.87 -3.96
C THR A 176 1.14 -19.19 -3.57
N VAL A 177 1.36 -20.23 -2.76
CA VAL A 177 2.71 -20.65 -2.33
C VAL A 177 3.54 -21.12 -3.51
N TRP A 178 2.95 -21.91 -4.42
CA TRP A 178 3.63 -22.30 -5.65
C TRP A 178 4.05 -21.08 -6.46
N MET A 179 3.13 -20.16 -6.77
CA MET A 179 3.45 -18.93 -7.51
C MET A 179 4.52 -18.10 -6.81
N GLY A 180 4.46 -17.94 -5.49
CA GLY A 180 5.47 -17.22 -4.71
C GLY A 180 6.85 -17.85 -4.85
N ARG A 181 6.97 -19.17 -4.69
CA ARG A 181 8.24 -19.89 -4.87
C ARG A 181 8.75 -19.83 -6.31
N GLU A 182 7.87 -19.86 -7.30
CA GLU A 182 8.24 -19.67 -8.71
C GLU A 182 8.82 -18.28 -8.96
N VAL A 183 8.24 -17.23 -8.35
CA VAL A 183 8.77 -15.86 -8.42
C VAL A 183 10.14 -15.80 -7.76
N LEU A 184 10.31 -16.37 -6.56
CA LEU A 184 11.61 -16.39 -5.88
C LEU A 184 12.71 -17.07 -6.70
N ARG A 185 12.41 -18.19 -7.39
CA ARG A 185 13.38 -18.89 -8.27
C ARG A 185 13.77 -18.09 -9.51
N ARG A 186 12.98 -17.10 -9.91
CA ARG A 186 13.22 -16.23 -11.07
C ARG A 186 13.95 -14.94 -10.70
N LEU A 187 14.08 -14.64 -9.40
CA LEU A 187 14.85 -13.48 -8.96
C LEU A 187 16.34 -13.72 -9.22
N PRO A 188 17.06 -12.73 -9.78
CA PRO A 188 18.48 -12.88 -10.03
C PRO A 188 19.28 -12.80 -8.72
N GLU A 189 20.51 -13.30 -8.73
CA GLU A 189 21.51 -12.88 -7.72
C GLU A 189 21.66 -11.35 -7.76
N PRO A 190 21.90 -10.66 -6.62
CA PRO A 190 22.22 -11.18 -5.28
C PRO A 190 21.03 -11.16 -4.30
N PHE A 191 19.80 -11.41 -4.77
CA PHE A 191 18.62 -11.45 -3.89
C PHE A 191 18.77 -12.48 -2.76
N ARG A 192 18.36 -12.10 -1.55
CA ARG A 192 18.22 -13.02 -0.41
C ARG A 192 16.74 -13.12 -0.08
N SER A 193 16.22 -14.33 -0.02
CA SER A 193 14.82 -14.56 0.34
C SER A 193 14.69 -15.37 1.63
N ARG A 194 13.68 -15.02 2.44
CA ARG A 194 13.27 -15.80 3.62
C ARG A 194 11.79 -16.09 3.50
N GLU A 195 11.40 -17.36 3.58
CA GLU A 195 10.01 -17.79 3.59
C GLU A 195 9.58 -18.07 5.04
N ILE A 196 8.46 -17.49 5.48
CA ILE A 196 7.84 -17.79 6.78
C ILE A 196 6.36 -18.14 6.57
N SER A 197 5.98 -19.31 7.07
CA SER A 197 4.59 -19.72 7.17
C SER A 197 3.97 -19.18 8.45
N LEU A 198 2.94 -18.36 8.31
CA LEU A 198 2.05 -17.92 9.39
C LEU A 198 1.14 -19.05 9.88
N GLN A 199 1.39 -20.33 9.56
CA GLN A 199 0.77 -21.44 10.28
C GLN A 199 1.70 -22.06 11.32
N ASN A 200 2.99 -21.74 11.28
CA ASN A 200 3.95 -22.31 12.20
C ASN A 200 3.75 -21.65 13.58
N GLY A 201 3.24 -22.44 14.54
CA GLY A 201 2.96 -21.99 15.90
C GLY A 201 1.56 -21.40 16.10
N THR A 202 1.22 -21.10 17.35
CA THR A 202 -0.07 -20.51 17.70
C THR A 202 -0.07 -19.03 17.33
N ILE A 203 -0.85 -18.65 16.31
CA ILE A 203 -1.10 -17.25 15.98
C ILE A 203 -2.20 -16.70 16.88
N PHE A 204 -1.82 -15.75 17.72
CA PHE A 204 -2.76 -14.91 18.46
C PHE A 204 -2.95 -13.59 17.72
N ASP A 205 -4.21 -13.20 17.54
CA ASP A 205 -4.57 -11.86 17.08
C ASP A 205 -4.40 -10.82 18.21
N CYS A 206 -4.31 -9.55 17.84
CA CYS A 206 -4.33 -8.42 18.75
C CYS A 206 -5.73 -8.29 19.39
N ARG A 207 -5.80 -8.29 20.73
CA ARG A 207 -7.06 -8.14 21.47
C ARG A 207 -7.28 -6.72 22.04
N GLY A 208 -6.46 -5.75 21.61
CA GLY A 208 -6.55 -4.35 22.05
C GLY A 208 -5.99 -4.07 23.45
N CYS A 209 -4.66 -4.08 23.60
CA CYS A 209 -4.01 -3.55 24.81
C CYS A 209 -3.96 -2.01 24.80
N SER A 210 -3.74 -1.38 25.97
CA SER A 210 -3.50 0.07 26.03
C SER A 210 -2.25 0.47 25.24
N TYR A 211 -2.16 1.75 24.87
CA TYR A 211 -0.97 2.28 24.19
C TYR A 211 0.29 2.09 25.05
N ASP A 212 0.23 2.42 26.34
CA ASP A 212 1.37 2.28 27.26
C ASP A 212 1.81 0.82 27.40
N ALA A 213 0.86 -0.12 27.44
CA ALA A 213 1.19 -1.54 27.41
C ALA A 213 1.84 -1.94 26.08
N CYS A 214 1.29 -1.50 24.95
CA CYS A 214 1.87 -1.78 23.64
C CYS A 214 3.31 -1.25 23.53
N LEU A 215 3.55 -0.03 24.00
CA LEU A 215 4.86 0.63 24.03
C LEU A 215 5.85 -0.10 24.92
N HIS A 216 5.48 -0.43 26.17
CA HIS A 216 6.35 -1.15 27.10
C HIS A 216 6.86 -2.48 26.54
N PHE A 217 5.98 -3.25 25.89
CA PHE A 217 6.39 -4.50 25.25
C PHE A 217 7.20 -4.25 23.99
N ALA A 218 6.83 -3.27 23.17
CA ALA A 218 7.58 -2.92 21.95
C ALA A 218 9.03 -2.56 22.25
N GLU A 219 9.31 -1.83 23.34
CA GLU A 219 10.67 -1.46 23.79
C GLU A 219 11.57 -2.67 24.03
N GLN A 220 10.98 -3.82 24.33
CA GLN A 220 11.67 -5.09 24.53
C GLN A 220 11.64 -5.98 23.27
N ASN A 221 11.22 -5.43 22.12
CA ASN A 221 10.89 -6.17 20.90
C ASN A 221 9.88 -7.31 21.13
N ARG A 222 8.93 -7.10 22.05
CA ARG A 222 7.88 -8.05 22.41
C ARG A 222 6.50 -7.45 22.12
N CYS A 223 5.49 -8.31 22.18
CA CYS A 223 4.09 -7.94 22.19
C CYS A 223 3.44 -8.59 23.40
N PHE A 224 2.48 -7.88 24.00
CA PHE A 224 1.69 -8.38 25.14
C PHE A 224 1.11 -9.79 24.88
N TYR A 225 0.71 -10.08 23.64
CA TYR A 225 0.09 -11.36 23.27
C TYR A 225 1.09 -12.47 22.90
N GLY A 226 2.39 -12.17 22.77
CA GLY A 226 3.44 -13.16 22.47
C GLY A 226 3.21 -14.01 21.21
N GLY A 227 3.94 -15.11 21.08
CA GLY A 227 3.77 -16.08 19.99
C GLY A 227 4.50 -15.71 18.70
N ALA A 228 4.39 -16.60 17.71
CA ALA A 228 5.26 -16.66 16.54
C ALA A 228 5.38 -15.36 15.73
N ILE A 229 4.29 -14.56 15.65
CA ILE A 229 4.36 -13.27 14.95
C ILE A 229 5.42 -12.35 15.60
N THR A 230 5.46 -12.26 16.93
CA THR A 230 6.42 -11.38 17.59
C THR A 230 7.82 -11.96 17.62
N GLU A 231 7.94 -13.26 17.84
CA GLU A 231 9.24 -13.91 18.04
C GLU A 231 9.99 -14.13 16.72
N GLU A 232 9.27 -14.37 15.62
CA GLU A 232 9.88 -14.71 14.34
C GLU A 232 9.56 -13.69 13.23
N VAL A 233 8.29 -13.31 13.10
CA VAL A 233 7.84 -12.52 11.94
C VAL A 233 8.23 -11.05 12.06
N LEU A 234 8.04 -10.40 13.21
CA LEU A 234 8.40 -8.98 13.38
C LEU A 234 9.90 -8.72 13.20
N PRO A 235 10.83 -9.53 13.78
CA PRO A 235 12.25 -9.42 13.48
C PRO A 235 12.55 -9.61 11.99
N ALA A 236 11.93 -10.61 11.34
CA ALA A 236 12.12 -10.82 9.90
C ALA A 236 11.64 -9.63 9.05
N VAL A 237 10.55 -8.98 9.44
CA VAL A 237 10.06 -7.74 8.79
C VAL A 237 11.05 -6.60 8.99
N GLN A 238 11.64 -6.45 10.18
CA GLN A 238 12.67 -5.44 10.44
C GLN A 238 13.89 -5.67 9.54
N GLU A 239 14.32 -6.92 9.41
CA GLU A 239 15.45 -7.34 8.60
C GLU A 239 15.17 -7.40 7.10
N SER A 240 13.95 -7.21 6.62
CA SER A 240 13.67 -7.26 5.18
C SER A 240 13.70 -5.87 4.55
N ASP A 241 14.01 -5.80 3.27
CA ASP A 241 13.90 -4.56 2.48
C ASP A 241 12.54 -4.50 1.77
N ALA A 242 11.95 -5.67 1.51
CA ALA A 242 10.63 -5.82 0.94
C ALA A 242 9.88 -7.03 1.52
N LEU A 243 8.55 -6.97 1.46
CA LEU A 243 7.66 -8.08 1.77
C LEU A 243 6.98 -8.59 0.50
N LEU A 244 6.82 -9.92 0.40
CA LEU A 244 5.96 -10.58 -0.59
C LEU A 244 4.86 -11.34 0.15
N LEU A 245 3.63 -10.81 0.10
CA LEU A 245 2.48 -11.38 0.80
C LEU A 245 1.71 -12.32 -0.13
N LEU A 246 1.55 -13.58 0.27
CA LEU A 246 0.81 -14.59 -0.49
C LEU A 246 -0.59 -14.77 0.11
N CYS A 247 -1.60 -14.24 -0.57
CA CYS A 247 -2.95 -14.11 -0.04
C CYS A 247 -3.95 -14.85 -0.95
N PRO A 248 -4.37 -16.08 -0.60
CA PRO A 248 -5.57 -16.65 -1.21
C PRO A 248 -6.79 -15.79 -0.84
N ASN A 249 -7.76 -15.70 -1.75
CA ASN A 249 -9.04 -15.07 -1.48
C ASN A 249 -9.93 -16.00 -0.63
N PHE A 250 -10.20 -15.62 0.62
CA PHE A 250 -11.19 -16.26 1.47
C PHE A 250 -12.38 -15.32 1.68
N ASN A 251 -13.46 -15.54 0.93
CA ASN A 251 -14.70 -14.74 1.00
C ASN A 251 -14.45 -13.24 0.84
N ASP A 252 -13.74 -12.89 -0.22
CA ASP A 252 -13.31 -11.53 -0.55
C ASP A 252 -12.40 -10.87 0.49
N ALA A 253 -11.67 -11.68 1.27
CA ALA A 253 -10.76 -11.23 2.30
C ALA A 253 -9.42 -11.97 2.31
N VAL A 254 -8.42 -11.34 2.91
CA VAL A 254 -7.19 -12.03 3.34
C VAL A 254 -7.51 -13.05 4.44
N SER A 255 -6.66 -14.04 4.63
CA SER A 255 -6.85 -15.04 5.70
C SER A 255 -6.77 -14.41 7.10
N ALA A 256 -7.39 -15.08 8.09
CA ALA A 256 -7.33 -14.65 9.49
C ALA A 256 -5.89 -14.48 10.00
N ASN A 257 -4.96 -15.32 9.58
CA ASN A 257 -3.55 -15.22 10.01
C ASN A 257 -2.85 -14.00 9.39
N ILE A 258 -3.18 -13.63 8.15
CA ILE A 258 -2.68 -12.41 7.52
C ILE A 258 -3.29 -11.18 8.20
N THR A 259 -4.59 -11.22 8.53
CA THR A 259 -5.25 -10.17 9.33
C THR A 259 -4.58 -10.01 10.70
N ALA A 260 -4.31 -11.10 11.40
CA ALA A 260 -3.62 -11.09 12.70
C ALA A 260 -2.21 -10.49 12.58
N PHE A 261 -1.49 -10.80 11.49
CA PHE A 261 -0.22 -10.16 11.17
C PHE A 261 -0.37 -8.64 10.99
N PHE A 262 -1.34 -8.18 10.18
CA PHE A 262 -1.60 -6.76 9.98
C PHE A 262 -1.93 -6.01 11.27
N ASN A 263 -2.76 -6.60 12.12
CA ASN A 263 -3.14 -6.02 13.41
C ASN A 263 -1.93 -5.85 14.34
N ARG A 264 -1.05 -6.86 14.34
CA ARG A 264 0.13 -6.91 15.24
C ARG A 264 1.33 -6.12 14.77
N LEU A 265 1.42 -5.77 13.48
CA LEU A 265 2.43 -4.82 12.98
C LEU A 265 2.40 -3.47 13.70
N THR A 266 1.26 -3.09 14.28
CA THR A 266 1.15 -1.85 15.06
C THR A 266 2.16 -1.80 16.22
N ASN A 267 2.50 -2.93 16.84
CA ASN A 267 3.51 -3.01 17.88
C ASN A 267 4.90 -2.60 17.36
N LEU A 268 5.27 -3.05 16.15
CA LEU A 268 6.51 -2.64 15.50
C LEU A 268 6.54 -1.14 15.19
N LEU A 269 5.39 -0.58 14.78
CA LEU A 269 5.28 0.82 14.41
C LEU A 269 5.40 1.81 15.56
N VAL A 270 5.32 1.33 16.81
CA VAL A 270 5.55 2.19 17.97
C VAL A 270 7.00 2.69 18.00
N LEU A 271 7.95 1.90 17.51
CA LEU A 271 9.38 2.23 17.56
C LEU A 271 10.03 2.42 16.19
N ARG A 272 9.40 1.92 15.13
CA ARG A 272 10.02 1.82 13.80
C ARG A 272 9.07 2.31 12.72
N ASP A 273 9.61 2.84 11.64
CA ASP A 273 8.84 3.19 10.44
C ASP A 273 8.98 2.08 9.38
N LEU A 274 7.92 1.86 8.60
CA LEU A 274 7.94 0.98 7.42
C LEU A 274 8.03 1.77 6.12
N SER A 275 8.17 3.10 6.19
CA SER A 275 8.19 4.01 5.03
C SER A 275 9.34 3.79 4.05
N GLU A 276 10.32 2.96 4.39
CA GLU A 276 11.43 2.55 3.53
C GLU A 276 11.30 1.13 2.98
N LYS A 277 10.26 0.38 3.37
CA LYS A 277 10.04 -1.01 2.94
C LYS A 277 8.99 -1.10 1.84
N TYR A 278 9.26 -1.91 0.83
CA TYR A 278 8.29 -2.20 -0.23
C TYR A 278 7.35 -3.34 0.16
N VAL A 279 6.10 -3.27 -0.31
CA VAL A 279 5.16 -4.39 -0.23
C VAL A 279 4.74 -4.86 -1.63
N PHE A 280 4.99 -6.13 -1.91
CA PHE A 280 4.46 -6.87 -3.04
C PHE A 280 3.45 -7.92 -2.58
N ALA A 281 2.60 -8.36 -3.48
CA ALA A 281 1.59 -9.37 -3.20
C ALA A 281 1.36 -10.34 -4.36
N ILE A 282 0.97 -11.55 -4.03
CA ILE A 282 0.33 -12.49 -4.95
C ILE A 282 -1.02 -12.83 -4.38
N VAL A 283 -2.07 -12.54 -5.14
CA VAL A 283 -3.45 -12.88 -4.79
C VAL A 283 -3.96 -13.96 -5.73
N VAL A 284 -4.47 -15.05 -5.17
CA VAL A 284 -5.16 -16.07 -5.95
C VAL A 284 -6.61 -16.18 -5.51
N SER A 285 -7.53 -16.02 -6.45
CA SER A 285 -8.96 -16.19 -6.23
C SER A 285 -9.47 -17.46 -6.91
N GLY A 286 -10.41 -18.17 -6.29
CA GLY A 286 -11.07 -19.31 -6.95
C GLY A 286 -11.95 -18.88 -8.13
N TYR A 287 -12.60 -17.72 -8.01
CA TYR A 287 -13.55 -17.21 -9.01
C TYR A 287 -13.25 -15.75 -9.39
N SER A 288 -13.41 -14.81 -8.44
CA SER A 288 -13.25 -13.36 -8.63
C SER A 288 -12.76 -12.67 -7.34
N GLY A 289 -12.77 -11.34 -7.29
CA GLY A 289 -12.50 -10.58 -6.04
C GLY A 289 -11.03 -10.42 -5.67
N SER A 290 -10.09 -10.74 -6.57
CA SER A 290 -8.66 -10.53 -6.28
C SER A 290 -8.31 -9.06 -6.01
N ASP A 291 -9.04 -8.13 -6.64
CA ASP A 291 -8.90 -6.69 -6.43
C ASP A 291 -9.36 -6.26 -5.03
N LEU A 292 -10.36 -6.93 -4.44
CA LEU A 292 -10.83 -6.68 -3.07
C LEU A 292 -9.74 -7.05 -2.06
N VAL A 293 -9.14 -8.23 -2.23
CA VAL A 293 -8.03 -8.70 -1.39
C VAL A 293 -6.80 -7.80 -1.55
N ALA A 294 -6.47 -7.40 -2.78
CA ALA A 294 -5.36 -6.47 -3.03
C ALA A 294 -5.58 -5.11 -2.36
N ARG A 295 -6.83 -4.59 -2.37
CA ARG A 295 -7.20 -3.36 -1.65
C ARG A 295 -7.05 -3.48 -0.14
N GLN A 296 -7.33 -4.65 0.44
CA GLN A 296 -7.06 -4.90 1.85
C GLN A 296 -5.56 -4.89 2.16
N ILE A 297 -4.75 -5.52 1.32
CA ILE A 297 -3.28 -5.55 1.49
C ILE A 297 -2.69 -4.14 1.42
N LEU A 298 -3.02 -3.36 0.38
CA LEU A 298 -2.50 -1.99 0.26
C LEU A 298 -3.05 -1.06 1.34
N GLY A 299 -4.31 -1.26 1.76
CA GLY A 299 -4.92 -0.48 2.84
C GLY A 299 -4.22 -0.73 4.17
N ALA A 300 -3.96 -1.99 4.50
CA ALA A 300 -3.22 -2.36 5.67
C ALA A 300 -1.77 -1.88 5.59
N MET A 301 -1.01 -2.34 4.60
CA MET A 301 0.45 -2.16 4.58
C MET A 301 0.87 -0.75 4.18
N SER A 302 0.29 -0.18 3.12
CA SER A 302 0.74 1.12 2.61
C SER A 302 0.04 2.28 3.31
N MET A 303 -1.29 2.27 3.37
CA MET A 303 -2.03 3.40 3.94
C MET A 303 -1.96 3.44 5.47
N ASN A 304 -2.17 2.30 6.14
CA ASN A 304 -2.25 2.27 7.60
C ASN A 304 -0.88 2.04 8.26
N LYS A 305 0.00 1.24 7.65
CA LYS A 305 1.34 0.96 8.18
C LYS A 305 2.47 1.73 7.51
N GLY A 306 2.17 2.48 6.45
CA GLY A 306 3.11 3.42 5.85
C GLY A 306 4.14 2.81 4.90
N ALA A 307 4.02 1.55 4.49
CA ALA A 307 4.93 0.92 3.53
C ALA A 307 4.82 1.54 2.12
N ILE A 308 5.90 1.45 1.35
CA ILE A 308 5.95 1.87 -0.05
C ILE A 308 5.10 0.91 -0.89
N LEU A 309 4.15 1.43 -1.66
CA LEU A 309 3.43 0.65 -2.67
C LEU A 309 4.14 0.81 -4.01
N PRO A 310 4.87 -0.21 -4.49
CA PRO A 310 5.54 -0.14 -5.78
C PRO A 310 4.51 -0.10 -6.93
N PRO A 311 4.96 0.28 -8.13
CA PRO A 311 4.18 0.03 -9.33
C PRO A 311 3.84 -1.46 -9.44
N GLN A 312 2.67 -1.79 -9.98
CA GLN A 312 2.23 -3.18 -10.23
C GLN A 312 2.47 -4.11 -9.04
N PHE A 313 2.18 -3.65 -7.81
CA PHE A 313 2.59 -4.32 -6.58
C PHE A 313 2.02 -5.74 -6.42
N CYS A 314 0.91 -6.04 -7.09
CA CYS A 314 0.14 -7.26 -6.90
C CYS A 314 0.00 -8.05 -8.20
N LEU A 315 0.45 -9.30 -8.20
CA LEU A 315 0.09 -10.29 -9.21
C LEU A 315 -1.21 -10.99 -8.81
N MET A 316 -2.25 -10.86 -9.63
CA MET A 316 -3.55 -11.48 -9.39
C MET A 316 -3.78 -12.64 -10.34
N GLN A 317 -4.31 -13.76 -9.84
CA GLN A 317 -4.55 -14.96 -10.62
C GLN A 317 -5.86 -15.64 -10.20
N THR A 318 -6.68 -16.05 -11.17
CA THR A 318 -7.82 -16.92 -10.90
C THR A 318 -7.39 -18.39 -11.01
N ALA A 319 -7.56 -19.17 -9.95
CA ALA A 319 -7.27 -20.60 -9.88
C ALA A 319 -7.96 -21.22 -8.65
N ASN A 320 -8.95 -22.08 -8.88
CA ASN A 320 -9.76 -22.69 -7.81
C ASN A 320 -9.12 -23.96 -7.25
N ASP A 321 -8.90 -24.96 -8.12
CA ASP A 321 -8.44 -26.26 -7.67
C ASP A 321 -6.98 -26.21 -7.21
N PRO A 322 -6.56 -27.02 -6.22
CA PRO A 322 -5.17 -27.13 -5.83
C PRO A 322 -4.25 -27.41 -7.04
N GLY A 323 -3.19 -26.63 -7.19
CA GLY A 323 -2.25 -26.72 -8.32
C GLY A 323 -2.77 -26.23 -9.67
N SER A 324 -4.02 -25.77 -9.80
CA SER A 324 -4.57 -25.31 -11.08
C SER A 324 -3.90 -24.04 -11.62
N ALA A 325 -3.29 -23.21 -10.75
CA ALA A 325 -2.54 -22.04 -11.20
C ALA A 325 -1.37 -22.42 -12.13
N GLN A 326 -0.76 -23.59 -11.92
CA GLN A 326 0.35 -24.11 -12.73
C GLN A 326 -0.04 -24.34 -14.18
N LYS A 327 -1.31 -24.67 -14.39
CA LYS A 327 -1.87 -25.02 -15.70
C LYS A 327 -2.52 -23.82 -16.38
N SER A 328 -2.55 -22.66 -15.72
CA SER A 328 -3.17 -21.46 -16.29
C SER A 328 -2.36 -20.96 -17.48
N GLU A 329 -3.06 -20.64 -18.57
CA GLU A 329 -2.44 -20.10 -19.76
C GLU A 329 -1.65 -18.82 -19.46
N GLY A 330 -0.43 -18.75 -20.00
CA GLY A 330 0.46 -17.60 -19.84
C GLY A 330 1.03 -17.40 -18.43
N ILE A 331 0.79 -18.33 -17.48
CA ILE A 331 1.26 -18.17 -16.09
C ILE A 331 2.78 -17.98 -15.99
N ALA A 332 3.56 -18.74 -16.77
CA ALA A 332 5.01 -18.64 -16.77
C ALA A 332 5.48 -17.21 -17.12
N GLY A 333 4.94 -16.63 -18.20
CA GLY A 333 5.26 -15.25 -18.60
C GLY A 333 4.78 -14.20 -17.60
N ARG A 334 3.64 -14.42 -16.92
CA ARG A 334 3.19 -13.55 -15.82
C ARG A 334 4.16 -13.59 -14.63
N LEU A 335 4.65 -14.78 -14.27
CA LEU A 335 5.64 -14.96 -13.20
C LEU A 335 6.99 -14.32 -13.56
N ASP A 336 7.46 -14.50 -14.80
CA ASP A 336 8.68 -13.87 -15.31
C ASP A 336 8.58 -12.34 -15.26
N THR A 337 7.45 -11.79 -15.73
CA THR A 337 7.19 -10.35 -15.73
C THR A 337 7.19 -9.79 -14.31
N PHE A 338 6.54 -10.49 -13.36
CA PHE A 338 6.46 -10.04 -11.98
C PHE A 338 7.80 -10.15 -11.25
N ALA A 339 8.57 -11.23 -11.45
CA ALA A 339 9.91 -11.37 -10.89
C ALA A 339 10.88 -10.30 -11.44
N ALA A 340 10.87 -10.07 -12.75
CA ALA A 340 11.65 -9.02 -13.38
C ALA A 340 11.23 -7.62 -12.89
N HIS A 341 9.94 -7.43 -12.62
CA HIS A 341 9.42 -6.20 -12.02
C HIS A 341 9.98 -6.00 -10.60
N ILE A 342 9.90 -7.00 -9.72
CA ILE A 342 10.48 -6.94 -8.37
C ILE A 342 11.98 -6.62 -8.44
N ALA A 343 12.72 -7.31 -9.31
CA ALA A 343 14.15 -7.10 -9.50
C ALA A 343 14.46 -5.65 -9.92
N ARG A 344 13.78 -5.15 -10.95
CA ARG A 344 13.93 -3.75 -11.42
C ARG A 344 13.52 -2.73 -10.37
N THR A 345 12.57 -3.06 -9.49
CA THR A 345 12.14 -2.14 -8.43
C THR A 345 13.18 -2.07 -7.31
N LEU A 346 13.78 -3.18 -6.91
CA LEU A 346 14.65 -3.24 -5.73
C LEU A 346 16.15 -3.11 -6.04
N LEU A 347 16.64 -3.54 -7.20
CA LEU A 347 18.04 -3.41 -7.57
C LEU A 347 18.37 -2.01 -8.12
N PRO A 348 19.63 -1.53 -7.95
CA PRO A 348 20.11 -0.27 -8.52
C PRO A 348 19.89 -0.13 -10.03
#